data_AF-M1ECU5-F1
#
_entry.id   AF-M1ECU5-F1
#
_cell.length_a   1.000
_cell.length_b   1.000
_cell.length_c   1.000
_cell.angle_alpha   90.00
_cell.angle_beta   90.00
_cell.angle_gamma   90.00
#
_symmetry.space_group_name_H-M   'P 1'
#
loop_
_entity.id
_entity.type
_entity.pdbx_description
1 polymer ?
#
loop_
_entity_poly.entity_id
_entity_poly.type
_entity_poly.pdbx_seq_one_letter_code
_entity_poly.pdbx_strand_id
1 'polypeptide(L)'
;ANPFYDRYRDKIQQLRRSDPAAFESRLEKRIEFRKQPVGHFRQGDFIKCVEQKTDALGKHPVSRGFTKGKTLSSIFNIEMVKDKTAEEVRQIWQQYFAAKDTVYAVIPKEKFDLIWSRAQSCPTFLCALPRREGYEFFVG
;
A
#
# COMPACT_ATOMS: atom_id res chain seq x y z
N ALA A 1 -31.12 -13.68 1.76
CA ALA A 1 -31.23 -14.64 0.64
C ALA A 1 -30.21 -14.28 -0.44
N ASN A 2 -29.63 -15.26 -1.15
CA ASN A 2 -28.66 -14.97 -2.23
C ASN A 2 -29.41 -14.43 -3.46
N PRO A 3 -29.21 -13.15 -3.85
CA PRO A 3 -30.01 -12.49 -4.89
C PRO A 3 -29.80 -13.05 -6.30
N PHE A 4 -28.79 -13.90 -6.50
CA PHE A 4 -28.52 -14.54 -7.78
C PHE A 4 -29.04 -15.97 -7.87
N TYR A 5 -29.45 -16.57 -6.75
CA TYR A 5 -29.83 -17.99 -6.69
C TYR A 5 -31.03 -18.29 -7.59
N ASP A 6 -32.03 -17.41 -7.61
CA ASP A 6 -33.24 -17.58 -8.41
C ASP A 6 -32.96 -17.60 -9.92
N ARG A 7 -31.88 -16.95 -10.38
CA ARG A 7 -31.48 -16.96 -11.80
C ARG A 7 -30.81 -18.28 -12.22
N TYR A 8 -30.23 -19.01 -11.27
CA TYR A 8 -29.39 -20.19 -11.56
C TYR A 8 -29.93 -21.49 -10.97
N ARG A 9 -30.97 -21.45 -10.13
CA ARG A 9 -31.57 -22.63 -9.49
C ARG A 9 -31.89 -23.75 -10.47
N ASP A 10 -32.46 -23.42 -11.63
CA ASP A 10 -32.91 -24.43 -12.60
C ASP A 10 -31.72 -25.07 -13.30
N LYS A 11 -30.67 -24.30 -13.61
CA LYS A 11 -29.41 -24.82 -14.16
C LYS A 11 -28.67 -25.71 -13.15
N ILE A 12 -28.72 -25.36 -11.87
CA ILE A 12 -28.13 -26.17 -10.79
C ILE A 12 -28.90 -27.48 -10.65
N GLN A 13 -30.24 -27.45 -10.68
CA GLN A 13 -31.08 -28.66 -10.63
C GLN A 13 -30.90 -29.54 -11.86
N GLN A 14 -30.78 -28.94 -13.06
CA GLN A 14 -30.51 -29.68 -14.29
C GLN A 14 -29.17 -30.38 -14.22
N LEU A 15 -28.12 -29.72 -13.73
CA LEU A 15 -26.80 -30.34 -13.56
C LEU A 15 -26.84 -31.50 -12.56
N ARG A 16 -27.56 -31.34 -11.44
CA ARG A 16 -27.76 -32.43 -10.46
C ARG A 16 -28.44 -33.67 -11.04
N ARG A 17 -29.33 -33.50 -12.02
CA ARG A 17 -30.07 -34.60 -12.65
C ARG A 17 -29.34 -35.24 -13.82
N SER A 18 -28.66 -34.42 -14.63
CA SER A 18 -28.00 -34.86 -15.86
C SER A 18 -26.61 -35.43 -15.62
N ASP A 19 -25.85 -34.86 -14.68
CA ASP A 19 -24.50 -35.29 -14.35
C ASP A 19 -24.21 -35.09 -12.85
N PRO A 20 -24.66 -36.05 -12.00
CA PRO A 20 -24.42 -35.99 -10.57
C PRO A 20 -22.93 -35.98 -10.21
N ALA A 21 -22.10 -36.69 -10.98
CA ALA A 21 -20.66 -36.81 -10.71
C ALA A 21 -19.93 -35.49 -10.96
N ALA A 22 -20.24 -34.78 -12.04
CA ALA A 22 -19.69 -33.44 -12.27
C ALA A 22 -20.20 -32.41 -11.26
N PHE A 23 -21.44 -32.55 -10.77
CA PHE A 23 -21.97 -31.69 -9.72
C PHE A 23 -21.16 -31.85 -8.41
N GLU A 24 -20.97 -33.08 -7.94
CA GLU A 24 -20.18 -33.36 -6.72
C GLU A 24 -18.72 -32.96 -6.89
N SER A 25 -18.09 -33.23 -8.04
CA SER A 25 -16.71 -32.79 -8.32
C SER A 25 -16.57 -31.26 -8.26
N ARG A 26 -17.56 -30.51 -8.75
CA ARG A 26 -17.57 -29.03 -8.66
C ARG A 26 -17.80 -28.54 -7.22
N LEU A 27 -18.55 -29.28 -6.42
CA LEU A 27 -18.79 -28.95 -5.01
C LEU A 27 -17.51 -29.16 -4.18
N GLU A 28 -16.81 -30.27 -4.41
CA GLU A 28 -15.55 -30.59 -3.73
C GLU A 28 -14.45 -29.56 -4.08
N LYS A 29 -14.31 -29.21 -5.36
CA LYS A 29 -13.39 -28.14 -5.82
C LYS A 29 -13.71 -26.77 -5.21
N ARG A 30 -14.95 -26.52 -4.78
CA ARG A 30 -15.32 -25.27 -4.10
C ARG A 30 -14.60 -25.13 -2.75
N ILE A 31 -14.33 -26.25 -2.08
CA ILE A 31 -13.56 -26.28 -0.84
C ILE A 31 -12.08 -25.94 -1.14
N GLU A 32 -11.52 -26.41 -2.26
CA GLU A 32 -10.17 -26.04 -2.71
C GLU A 32 -10.02 -24.53 -2.97
N PHE A 33 -11.02 -23.89 -3.61
CA PHE A 33 -11.03 -22.42 -3.79
C PHE A 33 -11.09 -21.65 -2.47
N ARG A 34 -11.68 -22.24 -1.42
CA ARG A 34 -11.69 -21.66 -0.06
C ARG A 34 -10.42 -22.00 0.73
N LYS A 35 -9.66 -23.00 0.29
CA LYS A 35 -8.44 -23.54 0.92
C LYS A 35 -7.14 -23.04 0.27
N GLN A 36 -7.16 -22.12 -0.71
CA GLN A 36 -5.93 -21.41 -1.03
C GLN A 36 -5.45 -20.74 0.26
N PRO A 37 -4.31 -21.18 0.84
CA PRO A 37 -3.82 -20.59 2.06
C PRO A 37 -3.52 -19.14 1.72
N VAL A 38 -4.19 -18.20 2.37
CA VAL A 38 -3.75 -16.81 2.38
C VAL A 38 -2.52 -16.77 3.28
N GLY A 39 -1.39 -17.23 2.71
CA GLY A 39 -0.01 -17.20 3.21
C GLY A 39 0.25 -17.46 4.70
N HIS A 40 1.07 -18.45 5.01
CA HIS A 40 1.84 -18.42 6.26
C HIS A 40 2.88 -17.28 6.15
N PHE A 41 2.49 -16.05 6.51
CA PHE A 41 3.42 -14.95 6.58
C PHE A 41 4.21 -15.04 7.89
N ARG A 42 5.55 -15.09 7.79
CA ARG A 42 6.42 -14.91 8.95
C ARG A 42 6.53 -13.43 9.28
N GLN A 43 5.42 -12.82 9.69
CA GLN A 43 5.36 -11.41 10.10
C GLN A 43 6.44 -11.06 11.13
N GLY A 44 6.74 -12.01 12.03
CA GLY A 44 7.81 -11.88 13.01
C GLY A 44 9.19 -11.68 12.39
N ASP A 45 9.50 -12.29 11.24
CA ASP A 45 10.81 -12.15 10.60
C ASP A 45 10.98 -10.77 9.94
N PHE A 46 9.90 -10.22 9.37
CA PHE A 46 9.90 -8.86 8.81
C PHE A 46 9.93 -7.79 9.91
N ILE A 47 9.08 -7.93 10.94
CA ILE A 47 9.10 -7.04 12.12
C ILE A 47 10.49 -7.03 12.73
N LYS A 48 11.09 -8.20 12.95
CA LYS A 48 12.45 -8.33 13.47
C LYS A 48 13.49 -7.66 12.57
N CYS A 49 13.37 -7.75 11.25
CA CYS A 49 14.28 -7.07 10.31
C CYS A 49 14.14 -5.55 10.36
N VAL A 50 12.90 -5.04 10.44
CA VAL A 50 12.62 -3.60 10.56
C VAL A 50 13.12 -3.08 11.91
N GLU A 51 12.83 -3.79 13.00
CA GLU A 51 13.29 -3.48 14.36
C GLU A 51 14.83 -3.46 14.45
N GLN A 52 15.50 -4.48 13.88
CA GLN A 52 16.98 -4.51 13.81
C GLN A 52 17.57 -3.34 13.02
N LYS A 53 16.92 -2.93 11.93
CA LYS A 53 17.33 -1.75 11.16
C LYS A 53 17.09 -0.44 11.92
N THR A 54 16.04 -0.36 12.73
CA THR A 54 15.80 0.81 13.59
C THR A 54 16.77 0.89 14.76
N ASP A 55 17.16 -0.26 15.34
CA ASP A 55 18.13 -0.32 16.44
C ASP A 55 19.55 0.06 16.00
N ALA A 56 19.94 -0.28 14.78
CA ALA A 56 21.21 0.14 14.19
C ALA A 56 21.32 1.68 13.99
N LEU A 57 20.19 2.41 14.01
CA LEU A 57 20.13 3.86 13.81
C LEU A 57 20.11 4.68 15.13
N GLY A 58 20.19 4.01 16.29
CA GLY A 58 20.34 4.66 17.60
C GLY A 58 19.01 5.00 18.29
N LYS A 59 19.01 4.87 19.63
CA LYS A 59 17.87 5.10 20.52
C LYS A 59 17.59 6.60 20.71
N HIS A 60 16.99 7.25 19.71
CA HIS A 60 16.27 8.51 19.96
C HIS A 60 14.79 8.23 20.18
N PRO A 61 14.11 8.96 21.10
CA PRO A 61 12.69 8.79 21.33
C PRO A 61 11.94 9.00 20.02
N VAL A 62 11.30 7.91 19.56
CA VAL A 62 10.51 7.83 18.35
C VAL A 62 9.30 8.74 18.51
N SER A 63 9.46 10.05 18.30
CA SER A 63 8.31 10.85 17.88
C SER A 63 8.11 10.52 16.41
N ARG A 64 7.02 9.76 16.19
CA ARG A 64 6.34 9.33 14.96
C ARG A 64 6.56 10.20 13.70
N GLY A 65 7.76 10.22 13.14
CA GLY A 65 8.02 10.94 11.89
C GLY A 65 9.31 10.47 11.23
N PHE A 66 9.20 10.03 9.98
CA PHE A 66 10.33 9.54 9.16
C PHE A 66 11.40 10.61 8.85
N THR A 67 11.19 11.87 9.22
CA THR A 67 12.00 13.03 8.77
C THR A 67 12.54 13.90 9.91
N LYS A 68 12.74 13.35 11.13
CA LYS A 68 13.37 14.13 12.20
C LYS A 68 14.78 14.60 11.79
N GLY A 69 14.94 15.91 11.66
CA GLY A 69 16.23 16.59 11.46
C GLY A 69 16.56 17.00 10.02
N LYS A 70 15.73 16.66 9.02
CA LYS A 70 15.92 17.10 7.63
C LYS A 70 14.78 18.04 7.24
N THR A 71 15.06 19.34 7.29
CA THR A 71 14.16 20.39 6.80
C THR A 71 14.40 20.63 5.32
N LEU A 72 13.48 21.31 4.63
CA LEU A 72 13.74 21.75 3.26
C LEU A 72 15.02 22.61 3.19
N SER A 73 15.27 23.43 4.21
CA SER A 73 16.47 24.26 4.32
C SER A 73 17.79 23.49 4.42
N SER A 74 17.78 22.23 4.88
CA SER A 74 19.00 21.42 4.94
C SER A 74 19.40 20.82 3.58
N ILE A 75 18.48 20.85 2.61
CA ILE A 75 18.68 20.27 1.26
C ILE A 75 18.69 21.39 0.21
N PHE A 76 17.88 22.42 0.43
CA PHE A 76 17.56 23.46 -0.52
C PHE A 76 17.83 24.83 0.12
N ASN A 77 18.64 25.66 -0.53
CA ASN A 77 18.88 27.00 -0.04
C ASN A 77 17.62 27.86 -0.27
N ILE A 78 16.80 28.01 0.79
CA ILE A 78 15.51 28.71 0.74
C ILE A 78 15.69 30.18 0.35
N GLU A 79 16.78 30.84 0.76
CA GLU A 79 17.02 32.25 0.42
C GLU A 79 17.20 32.45 -1.08
N MET A 80 17.94 31.56 -1.76
CA MET A 80 18.20 31.68 -3.20
C MET A 80 17.00 31.36 -4.11
N VAL A 81 15.92 30.82 -3.54
CA VAL A 81 14.75 30.39 -4.30
C VAL A 81 13.50 31.23 -4.04
N LYS A 82 13.55 32.18 -3.10
CA LYS A 82 12.44 33.12 -2.85
C LYS A 82 12.08 33.93 -4.09
N ASP A 83 13.08 34.28 -4.88
CA ASP A 83 12.91 35.12 -6.08
C ASP A 83 12.75 34.29 -7.37
N LYS A 84 12.61 32.96 -7.25
CA LYS A 84 12.46 32.04 -8.38
C LYS A 84 11.00 31.70 -8.63
N THR A 85 10.68 31.46 -9.89
CA THR A 85 9.38 30.93 -10.31
C THR A 85 9.20 29.47 -9.85
N ALA A 86 7.95 29.01 -9.76
CA ALA A 86 7.65 27.63 -9.35
C ALA A 86 8.29 26.60 -10.30
N GLU A 87 8.34 26.92 -11.59
CA GLU A 87 8.94 26.12 -12.64
C GLU A 87 10.45 25.97 -12.44
N GLU A 88 11.15 27.06 -12.14
CA GLU A 88 12.59 27.04 -11.85
C GLU A 88 12.89 26.27 -10.56
N VAL A 89 12.11 26.48 -9.49
CA VAL A 89 12.25 25.73 -8.25
C VAL A 89 12.08 24.23 -8.50
N ARG A 90 11.08 23.86 -9.31
CA ARG A 90 10.86 22.48 -9.74
C ARG A 90 12.08 21.95 -10.49
N GLN A 91 12.61 22.67 -11.47
CA GLN A 91 13.77 22.21 -12.24
C GLN A 91 14.99 21.97 -11.35
N ILE A 92 15.30 22.87 -10.42
CA ILE A 92 16.43 22.72 -9.50
C ILE A 92 16.24 21.48 -8.62
N TRP A 93 15.03 21.28 -8.08
CA TRP A 93 14.69 20.11 -7.27
C TRP A 93 14.85 18.80 -8.06
N GLN A 94 14.35 18.76 -9.30
CA GLN A 94 14.45 17.61 -10.18
C GLN A 94 15.92 17.29 -10.53
N GLN A 95 16.71 18.30 -10.88
CA GLN A 95 18.13 18.12 -11.21
C GLN A 95 18.93 17.58 -10.02
N TYR A 96 18.68 18.09 -8.81
CA TYR A 96 19.39 17.64 -7.61
C TYR A 96 19.18 16.15 -7.29
N PHE A 97 17.98 15.61 -7.56
CA PHE A 97 17.66 14.21 -7.33
C PHE A 97 17.77 13.32 -8.58
N ALA A 98 17.95 13.88 -9.78
CA ALA A 98 18.04 13.10 -11.03
C ALA A 98 19.17 12.06 -11.02
N ALA A 99 20.29 12.34 -10.35
CA ALA A 99 21.42 11.44 -10.24
C ALA A 99 21.36 10.51 -9.02
N LYS A 100 20.30 10.58 -8.20
CA LYS A 100 20.17 9.84 -6.95
C LYS A 100 19.13 8.74 -7.11
N ASP A 101 19.42 7.57 -6.57
CA ASP A 101 18.43 6.50 -6.43
C ASP A 101 17.45 6.85 -5.31
N THR A 102 16.54 7.78 -5.57
CA THR A 102 15.59 8.34 -4.59
C THR A 102 14.32 8.78 -5.28
N VAL A 103 13.17 8.52 -4.65
CA VAL A 103 11.87 9.02 -5.11
C VAL A 103 11.72 10.49 -4.73
N TYR A 104 11.40 11.34 -5.70
CA TYR A 104 11.12 12.76 -5.49
C TYR A 104 9.90 13.20 -6.29
N ALA A 105 9.19 14.22 -5.80
CA ALA A 105 8.06 14.83 -6.49
C ALA A 105 7.93 16.30 -6.11
N VAL A 106 7.27 17.08 -6.97
CA VAL A 106 6.79 18.44 -6.67
C VAL A 106 5.26 18.38 -6.69
N ILE A 107 4.64 18.61 -5.55
CA ILE A 107 3.19 18.47 -5.36
C ILE A 107 2.56 19.86 -5.41
N PRO A 108 1.60 20.13 -6.31
CA PRO A 108 0.86 21.39 -6.34
C PRO A 108 0.09 21.64 -5.04
N LYS A 109 -0.09 22.91 -4.69
CA LYS A 109 -0.74 23.32 -3.44
C LYS A 109 -2.12 22.68 -3.26
N GLU A 110 -2.94 22.68 -4.30
CA GLU A 110 -4.32 22.18 -4.26
C GLU A 110 -4.35 20.68 -3.93
N LYS A 111 -3.39 19.92 -4.47
CA LYS A 111 -3.27 18.48 -4.17
C LYS A 111 -2.73 18.25 -2.76
N PHE A 112 -1.77 19.05 -2.33
CA PHE A 112 -1.22 18.95 -0.97
C PHE A 112 -2.31 19.24 0.07
N ASP A 113 -3.07 20.32 -0.09
CA ASP A 113 -4.14 20.72 0.84
C ASP A 113 -5.21 19.62 0.95
N LEU A 114 -5.54 18.96 -0.16
CA LEU A 114 -6.45 17.81 -0.15
C LEU A 114 -5.88 16.60 0.58
N ILE A 115 -4.59 16.27 0.38
CA ILE A 115 -3.93 15.17 1.10
C ILE A 115 -3.88 15.48 2.60
N TRP A 116 -3.49 16.70 2.96
CA TRP A 116 -3.33 17.15 4.32
C TRP A 116 -4.67 17.19 5.09
N SER A 117 -5.74 17.66 4.45
CA SER A 117 -7.08 17.65 5.07
C SER A 117 -7.57 16.22 5.32
N ARG A 118 -7.38 15.30 4.37
CA ARG A 118 -7.71 13.87 4.53
C ARG A 118 -6.88 13.18 5.61
N ALA A 119 -5.58 13.49 5.69
CA ALA A 119 -4.70 12.92 6.70
C ALA A 119 -5.12 13.32 8.13
N GLN A 120 -5.67 14.52 8.30
CA GLN A 120 -6.22 14.95 9.58
C GLN A 120 -7.51 14.21 9.96
N SER A 121 -8.42 13.98 9.00
CA SER A 121 -9.67 13.26 9.26
C SER A 121 -9.53 11.74 9.33
N CYS A 122 -8.54 11.20 8.63
CA CYS A 122 -8.27 9.77 8.49
C CYS A 122 -6.81 9.49 8.84
N PRO A 123 -6.46 9.40 10.14
CA PRO A 123 -5.08 9.33 10.59
C PRO A 123 -4.43 7.96 10.38
N THR A 124 -5.19 6.97 9.93
CA THR A 124 -4.71 5.60 9.70
C THR A 124 -4.98 5.19 8.27
N PHE A 125 -4.03 4.48 7.66
CA PHE A 125 -4.19 3.90 6.32
C PHE A 125 -3.91 2.40 6.32
N LEU A 126 -4.53 1.69 5.37
CA LEU A 126 -4.27 0.27 5.08
C LEU A 126 -3.72 0.17 3.66
N CYS A 127 -2.49 -0.30 3.51
CA CYS A 127 -1.85 -0.50 2.22
C CYS A 127 -1.63 -1.99 1.95
N ALA A 128 -2.24 -2.51 0.88
CA ALA A 128 -2.04 -3.88 0.42
C ALA A 128 -0.97 -3.92 -0.68
N LEU A 129 0.20 -4.47 -0.38
CA LEU A 129 1.30 -4.63 -1.34
C LEU A 129 1.24 -6.04 -1.98
N PRO A 130 1.09 -6.14 -3.32
CA PRO A 130 1.13 -7.43 -4.00
C PRO A 130 2.48 -8.15 -3.82
N ARG A 131 2.43 -9.46 -3.58
CA ARG A 131 3.56 -10.39 -3.47
C ARG A 131 3.31 -11.60 -4.38
N ARG A 132 4.32 -12.46 -4.53
CA ARG A 132 4.22 -13.68 -5.36
C ARG A 132 3.09 -14.62 -4.92
N GLU A 133 2.75 -14.63 -3.62
CA GLU A 133 1.76 -15.56 -3.02
C GLU A 133 0.57 -14.83 -2.34
N GLY A 134 0.30 -13.57 -2.69
CA GLY A 134 -0.83 -12.81 -2.10
C GLY A 134 -0.54 -11.34 -1.89
N TYR A 135 -1.07 -10.77 -0.79
CA TYR A 135 -0.86 -9.37 -0.40
C TYR A 135 -0.25 -9.28 1.00
N GLU A 136 0.65 -8.32 1.17
CA GLU A 136 1.16 -7.91 2.48
C GLU A 136 0.46 -6.61 2.89
N PHE A 137 -0.13 -6.59 4.09
CA PHE A 137 -0.88 -5.44 4.58
C PHE A 137 -0.05 -4.61 5.55
N PHE A 138 0.06 -3.32 5.27
CA PHE A 138 0.71 -2.34 6.13
C PHE A 138 -0.34 -1.42 6.71
N VAL A 139 -0.32 -1.27 8.03
CA VAL A 139 -1.14 -0.31 8.77
C VAL A 139 -0.22 0.76 9.30
N GLY A 140 -0.55 2.03 9.05
CA GLY A 140 0.22 3.18 9.52
C GLY A 140 -0.67 4.37 9.82
#